data_AF-A0A356BA11-F1
#
_entry.id   AF-A0A356BA11-F1
#
_cell.length_a   1.000
_cell.length_b   1.000
_cell.length_c   1.000
_cell.angle_alpha   90.00
_cell.angle_beta   90.00
_cell.angle_gamma   90.00
#
_symmetry.space_group_name_H-M   'P 1'
#
loop_
_entity.id
_entity.type
_entity.pdbx_description
1 polymer ?
#
loop_
_entity_poly.entity_id
_entity_poly.type
_entity_poly.pdbx_seq_one_letter_code
_entity_poly.pdbx_strand_id
1 'polypeptide(L)' 'AEFFRKTEPHSPISYALEQVVHWSGLSLPELLQELIDDNNSRNHYFRLAGIPQKSSS' A
#
# COMPACT_ATOMS: atom_id res chain seq x y z
N ALA A 1 11.58 -7.91 -12.78
CA ALA A 1 11.22 -6.52 -13.16
C ALA A 1 11.58 -6.16 -14.62
N GLU A 2 12.52 -6.85 -15.28
CA GLU A 2 12.92 -6.52 -16.67
C GLU A 2 11.91 -6.91 -17.77
N PHE A 3 10.95 -7.80 -17.49
CA PHE A 3 10.02 -8.32 -18.49
C PHE A 3 8.91 -7.35 -18.93
N PHE A 4 8.55 -6.36 -18.11
CA PHE A 4 7.41 -5.44 -18.36
C PHE A 4 7.81 -4.04 -18.82
N ARG A 5 9.09 -3.68 -18.62
CA ARG A 5 9.63 -2.37 -19.02
C ARG A 5 9.77 -2.21 -20.55
N LYS A 6 9.72 -3.34 -21.29
CA LYS A 6 9.95 -3.40 -22.74
C LYS A 6 8.68 -3.41 -23.58
N THR A 7 7.54 -3.81 -23.03
CA THR A 7 6.33 -4.08 -23.83
C THR A 7 5.41 -2.87 -23.91
N GLU A 8 5.20 -2.11 -22.82
CA GLU A 8 4.31 -0.96 -22.85
C GLU A 8 4.64 0.06 -21.73
N PRO A 9 5.43 1.12 -22.01
CA PRO A 9 5.85 2.09 -21.00
C PRO A 9 4.70 2.93 -20.39
N HIS A 10 3.50 2.85 -20.97
CA HIS A 10 2.27 3.50 -20.48
C HIS A 10 1.20 2.50 -20.02
N SER A 11 1.51 1.20 -19.99
CA SER A 11 0.50 0.21 -19.59
C SER A 11 0.32 0.24 -18.07
N PRO A 12 -0.93 0.38 -17.57
CA PRO A 12 -1.24 0.41 -16.14
C PRO A 12 -0.77 -0.85 -15.39
N ILE A 13 -0.49 -1.93 -16.12
CA ILE A 13 0.03 -3.19 -15.57
C ILE A 13 1.46 -3.05 -15.01
N SER A 14 2.34 -2.30 -15.67
CA SER A 14 3.71 -2.10 -15.19
C SER A 14 3.73 -1.33 -13.87
N TYR A 15 2.93 -0.28 -13.76
CA TYR A 15 2.79 0.51 -12.53
C TYR A 15 2.13 -0.29 -11.39
N ALA A 16 1.11 -1.10 -11.71
CA ALA A 16 0.46 -1.97 -10.73
C ALA A 16 1.43 -3.00 -10.14
N LEU A 17 2.31 -3.58 -10.95
CA LEU A 17 3.33 -4.52 -10.47
C LEU A 17 4.35 -3.85 -9.55
N GLU A 18 4.81 -2.64 -9.89
CA GLU A 18 5.71 -1.87 -9.02
C GLU A 18 5.04 -1.53 -7.68
N GLN A 19 3.78 -1.11 -7.70
CA GLN A 19 2.97 -0.86 -6.49
C GLN A 19 2.79 -2.12 -5.64
N VAL A 20 2.47 -3.26 -6.25
CA VAL A 20 2.30 -4.54 -5.54
C VAL A 20 3.60 -5.01 -4.91
N VAL A 21 4.73 -4.88 -5.61
CA VAL A 21 6.05 -5.22 -5.04
C VAL A 21 6.38 -4.30 -3.86
N HIS A 22 6.11 -2.99 -3.98
CA HIS A 22 6.28 -2.04 -2.89
C HIS A 22 5.43 -2.42 -1.66
N TRP A 23 4.14 -2.65 -1.85
CA TRP A 23 3.20 -3.04 -0.79
C TRP A 23 3.55 -4.39 -0.15
N SER A 24 4.15 -5.32 -0.91
CA SER A 24 4.54 -6.63 -0.38
C SER A 24 5.61 -6.55 0.73
N GLY A 25 6.36 -5.45 0.78
CA GLY A 25 7.36 -5.19 1.82
C GLY A 25 6.83 -4.45 3.06
N LEU A 26 5.60 -3.94 3.01
CA LEU A 26 5.03 -3.14 4.09
C LEU A 26 4.36 -4.03 5.14
N SER A 27 4.46 -3.62 6.41
CA SER A 27 3.58 -4.18 7.44
C SER A 27 2.14 -3.76 7.20
N LEU A 28 1.18 -4.52 7.71
CA LEU A 28 -0.25 -4.20 7.55
C LEU A 28 -0.60 -2.74 7.98
N PRO A 29 -0.07 -2.20 9.10
CA PRO A 29 -0.27 -0.80 9.43
C PRO A 29 0.33 0.19 8.42
N GLU A 30 1.48 -0.11 7.83
CA GLU A 30 2.11 0.76 6.82
C GLU A 30 1.34 0.71 5.50
N LEU A 31 0.90 -0.49 5.07
CA LEU A 31 0.07 -0.65 3.89
C LEU A 31 -1.24 0.15 4.01
N LEU A 32 -1.93 0.04 5.15
CA LEU A 32 -3.18 0.76 5.37
C LEU A 32 -3.00 2.29 5.44
N GLN A 33 -1.79 2.76 5.76
CA GLN A 33 -1.46 4.18 5.66
C GLN A 33 -1.38 4.63 4.21
N GLU A 34 -0.78 3.83 3.33
CA GLU A 34 -0.71 4.14 1.89
C GLU A 34 -2.07 4.02 1.19
N LEU A 35 -2.92 3.07 1.60
CA LEU A 35 -4.21 2.81 0.95
C LEU A 35 -5.33 3.79 1.36
N ILE A 36 -5.26 4.35 2.57
CA ILE A 36 -6.32 5.21 3.12
C ILE A 36 -5.70 6.55 3.49
N ASP A 37 -5.80 7.55 2.62
CA ASP A 37 -5.20 8.88 2.85
C ASP A 37 -5.86 9.62 4.04
N ASP A 38 -7.18 9.48 4.19
CA ASP A 38 -7.92 10.10 5.29
C ASP A 38 -7.61 9.45 6.64
N ASN A 39 -6.95 10.22 7.51
CA ASN A 39 -6.50 9.77 8.81
C ASN A 39 -7.68 9.35 9.71
N ASN A 40 -8.86 9.96 9.58
CA ASN A 40 -10.01 9.60 10.42
C ASN A 40 -10.58 8.22 10.03
N SER A 41 -10.76 7.99 8.73
CA SER A 41 -11.19 6.71 8.15
C SER A 41 -10.19 5.59 8.44
N ARG A 42 -8.90 5.89 8.35
CA ARG A 42 -7.83 4.95 8.69
C ARG A 42 -7.88 4.53 10.16
N ASN A 43 -7.98 5.51 11.06
CA ASN A 43 -8.13 5.27 12.51
C ASN A 43 -9.42 4.50 12.85
N HIS A 44 -10.49 4.71 12.09
CA HIS A 44 -11.74 3.97 12.26
C HIS A 44 -11.57 2.51 11.81
N TYR A 45 -10.98 2.29 10.63
CA TYR A 45 -10.70 0.95 10.11
C TYR A 45 -9.81 0.14 11.06
N PHE A 46 -8.73 0.74 11.55
CA PHE A 46 -7.84 0.08 12.49
C PHE A 46 -8.53 -0.33 13.80
N ARG A 47 -9.45 0.52 14.30
CA ARG A 47 -10.28 0.19 15.46
C ARG A 47 -11.21 -0.99 15.18
N LEU A 48 -11.86 -1.02 14.02
CA LEU A 48 -12.74 -2.14 13.62
C LEU A 48 -11.98 -3.46 13.42
N ALA A 49 -10.78 -3.38 12.83
CA ALA A 49 -9.95 -4.55 12.55
C ALA A 49 -9.14 -5.04 13.77
N GLY A 50 -9.19 -4.34 14.91
CA GLY A 50 -8.44 -4.68 16.11
C GLY A 50 -6.92 -4.52 15.96
N ILE A 51 -6.47 -3.70 15.00
CA ILE A 51 -5.05 -3.50 14.72
C ILE A 51 -4.51 -2.41 15.65
N PRO A 52 -3.51 -2.70 16.49
CA PRO A 52 -2.93 -1.70 17.38
C PRO A 52 -2.27 -0.61 16.54
N GLN A 53 -2.67 0.64 16.78
CA GLN A 53 -1.97 1.80 16.23
C GLN A 53 -0.57 1.82 16.82
N LYS A 54 0.44 1.58 15.99
CA LYS A 54 1.82 1.79 16.41
C LYS A 54 1.98 3.30 16.58
N SER A 55 1.81 3.79 17.80
CA SER A 55 2.11 5.16 18.17
C SER A 55 3.62 5.34 18.00
N SER A 56 4.02 5.98 16.92
CA SER A 56 5.37 6.52 16.76
C SER A 56 5.57 7.55 17.88
N SER A 57 6.22 7.13 18.96
CA SER A 57 6.84 8.04 19.94
C SER A 57 8.21 8.46 19.44
#